data_AF-N1ZJA4-F1
#
_entry.id   AF-N1ZJA4-F1
#
_cell.length_a   1.000
_cell.length_b   1.000
_cell.length_c   1.000
_cell.angle_alpha   90.00
_cell.angle_beta   90.00
_cell.angle_gamma   90.00
#
_symmetry.space_group_name_H-M   'P 1'
#
loop_
_entity.id
_entity.type
_entity.pdbx_description
1 polymer ?
#
loop_
_entity_poly.entity_id
_entity_poly.type
_entity_poly.pdbx_seq_one_letter_code
_entity_poly.pdbx_strand_id
1 'polypeptide(L)'
;MNKFKTMTFIVYIVFLAMFYFLIRLFIIDAGSFVKNIYSFHNTYSIEMFNFVPLKNIIYYSLNTGRKVGNYEYLFQNVIFYIILWLPMGYFFADSKANFKKSLLFIFLVVTVISFIRVVLLIGFFDIDKILLSCIGFSLGYYITKKLHKIIYIKDVE
;
A
#
# COMPACT_ATOMS: atom_id res chain seq x y z
N MET A 1 -16.89 -25.45 10.56
CA MET A 1 -16.53 -24.93 9.21
C MET A 1 -15.06 -25.24 8.98
N ASN A 2 -14.71 -26.09 8.01
CA ASN A 2 -13.34 -26.63 7.85
C ASN A 2 -12.31 -25.50 7.78
N LYS A 3 -11.23 -25.56 8.59
CA LYS A 3 -10.12 -24.60 8.61
C LYS A 3 -9.67 -24.17 7.21
N PHE A 4 -9.69 -25.12 6.27
CA PHE A 4 -9.41 -24.90 4.84
C PHE A 4 -10.36 -23.87 4.19
N LYS A 5 -11.68 -24.01 4.37
CA LYS A 5 -12.67 -23.06 3.83
C LYS A 5 -12.50 -21.65 4.40
N THR A 6 -12.14 -21.53 5.68
CA THR A 6 -11.86 -20.24 6.32
C THR A 6 -10.58 -19.60 5.77
N MET A 7 -9.51 -20.38 5.56
CA MET A 7 -8.28 -19.90 4.91
C MET A 7 -8.54 -19.43 3.48
N THR A 8 -9.26 -20.21 2.68
CA THR A 8 -9.60 -19.84 1.29
C THR A 8 -10.48 -18.58 1.26
N PHE A 9 -11.40 -18.43 2.21
CA PHE A 9 -12.22 -17.23 2.34
C PHE A 9 -11.39 -15.98 2.68
N ILE A 10 -10.41 -16.10 3.58
CA ILE A 10 -9.49 -15.00 3.91
C ILE A 10 -8.63 -14.63 2.70
N VAL A 11 -8.06 -15.61 1.99
CA VAL A 11 -7.32 -15.39 0.73
C VAL A 11 -8.19 -14.67 -0.30
N TYR A 12 -9.45 -15.08 -0.43
CA TYR A 12 -10.40 -14.49 -1.36
C TYR A 12 -10.76 -13.05 -0.98
N ILE A 13 -10.98 -12.74 0.31
CA ILE A 13 -11.21 -11.38 0.81
C ILE A 13 -9.99 -10.49 0.54
N VAL A 14 -8.78 -11.00 0.78
CA VAL A 14 -7.53 -10.27 0.52
C VAL A 14 -7.34 -10.03 -0.98
N PHE A 15 -7.60 -11.03 -1.81
CA PHE A 15 -7.56 -10.91 -3.26
C PHE A 15 -8.58 -9.88 -3.76
N LEU A 16 -9.82 -9.91 -3.26
CA LEU A 16 -10.85 -8.92 -3.54
C LEU A 16 -10.44 -7.51 -3.10
N ALA A 17 -9.79 -7.37 -1.94
CA ALA A 17 -9.27 -6.09 -1.45
C ALA A 17 -8.10 -5.58 -2.31
N MET A 18 -7.21 -6.46 -2.75
CA MET A 18 -6.11 -6.13 -3.69
C MET A 18 -6.63 -5.80 -5.08
N PHE A 19 -7.68 -6.48 -5.54
CA PHE A 19 -8.34 -6.23 -6.82
C PHE A 19 -9.12 -4.91 -6.80
N TYR A 20 -9.90 -4.66 -5.74
CA TYR A 20 -10.53 -3.37 -5.47
C TYR A 20 -9.48 -2.25 -5.35
N PHE A 21 -8.32 -2.54 -4.77
CA PHE A 21 -7.19 -1.61 -4.72
C PHE A 21 -6.62 -1.30 -6.10
N LEU A 22 -6.37 -2.30 -6.96
CA LEU A 22 -5.97 -2.05 -8.35
C LEU A 22 -7.01 -1.16 -9.04
N ILE A 23 -8.30 -1.47 -8.90
CA ILE A 23 -9.37 -0.63 -9.44
C ILE A 23 -9.32 0.79 -8.86
N ARG A 24 -9.14 0.97 -7.55
CA ARG A 24 -9.04 2.29 -6.90
C ARG A 24 -7.80 3.07 -7.34
N LEU A 25 -6.67 2.38 -7.53
CA LEU A 25 -5.39 2.94 -7.99
C LEU A 25 -5.48 3.50 -9.40
N PHE A 26 -6.27 2.84 -10.25
CA PHE A 26 -6.47 3.17 -11.65
C PHE A 26 -7.66 4.12 -11.88
N ILE A 27 -8.66 4.17 -10.98
CA ILE A 27 -9.90 4.93 -11.19
C ILE A 27 -10.03 6.16 -10.27
N ILE A 28 -9.58 6.12 -9.01
CA ILE A 28 -10.02 7.08 -7.96
C ILE A 28 -8.94 8.09 -7.55
N ASP A 29 -7.64 7.83 -7.74
CA ASP A 29 -6.61 8.89 -7.65
C ASP A 29 -6.75 9.93 -8.81
N ALA A 30 -7.70 9.72 -9.73
CA ALA A 30 -8.23 10.72 -10.66
C ALA A 30 -9.14 11.78 -9.98
N GLY A 31 -9.50 11.60 -8.71
CA GLY A 31 -10.47 12.43 -8.00
C GLY A 31 -9.85 13.43 -7.04
N SER A 32 -9.37 14.56 -7.55
CA SER A 32 -9.23 15.91 -6.91
C SER A 32 -7.89 16.60 -7.25
N PHE A 33 -6.80 15.85 -7.36
CA PHE A 33 -5.52 16.38 -7.85
C PHE A 33 -5.51 16.42 -9.38
N VAL A 34 -6.00 15.34 -9.99
CA VAL A 34 -6.23 15.20 -11.43
C VAL A 34 -7.21 16.25 -11.97
N LYS A 35 -8.27 16.64 -11.26
CA LYS A 35 -9.19 17.66 -11.81
C LYS A 35 -8.59 19.08 -11.87
N ASN A 36 -7.60 19.39 -11.02
CA ASN A 36 -6.88 20.67 -11.05
C ASN A 36 -5.59 20.63 -11.90
N ILE A 37 -5.06 19.44 -12.20
CA ILE A 37 -3.87 19.24 -13.04
C ILE A 37 -4.25 18.73 -14.44
N TYR A 38 -5.47 18.30 -14.72
CA TYR A 38 -5.88 17.96 -16.10
C TYR A 38 -6.24 19.22 -16.90
N SER A 39 -6.16 20.42 -16.29
CA SER A 39 -5.93 21.66 -17.04
C SER A 39 -4.46 21.85 -17.45
N PHE A 40 -3.55 21.03 -16.92
CA PHE A 40 -2.15 20.90 -17.28
C PHE A 40 -1.96 19.63 -18.12
N HIS A 41 -2.15 19.78 -19.43
CA HIS A 41 -1.58 18.98 -20.53
C HIS A 41 -1.53 17.44 -20.41
N ASN A 42 -2.05 16.74 -21.43
CA ASN A 42 -1.80 15.32 -21.76
C ASN A 42 -0.31 15.04 -22.10
N THR A 43 0.62 15.48 -21.26
CA THR A 43 2.06 15.39 -21.49
C THR A 43 2.76 15.05 -20.20
N TYR A 44 3.80 14.23 -20.30
CA TYR A 44 4.68 13.91 -19.19
C TYR A 44 5.28 15.17 -18.57
N SER A 45 5.24 15.28 -17.24
CA SER A 45 5.89 16.36 -16.50
C SER A 45 6.80 15.80 -15.41
N ILE A 46 7.84 16.55 -15.05
CA ILE A 46 8.74 16.19 -13.95
C ILE A 46 8.00 16.12 -12.60
N GLU A 47 6.90 16.86 -12.48
CA GLU A 47 6.04 16.90 -11.29
C GLU A 47 5.28 15.59 -11.06
N MET A 48 5.22 14.71 -12.06
CA MET A 48 4.68 13.35 -11.92
C MET A 48 5.55 12.45 -11.02
N PHE A 49 6.77 12.88 -10.68
CA PHE A 49 7.71 12.11 -9.89
C PHE A 49 7.99 12.78 -8.53
N ASN A 50 7.59 12.10 -7.45
CA ASN A 50 8.04 12.42 -6.11
C ASN A 50 9.14 11.44 -5.68
N PHE A 51 10.39 11.88 -5.80
CA PHE A 51 11.56 11.13 -5.35
C PHE A 51 12.02 11.49 -3.93
N VAL A 52 11.43 12.52 -3.31
CA VAL A 52 11.83 12.99 -1.99
C VAL A 52 10.92 12.35 -0.94
N PRO A 53 11.44 11.45 -0.09
CA PRO A 53 10.63 10.82 0.94
C PRO A 53 10.01 11.85 1.89
N LEU A 54 8.77 11.59 2.27
CA LEU A 54 7.91 12.33 3.16
C LEU A 54 7.56 13.74 2.70
N LYS A 55 8.04 14.20 1.53
CA LYS A 55 7.81 15.57 1.03
C LYS A 55 6.32 15.91 1.00
N ASN A 56 5.54 15.08 0.32
CA ASN A 56 4.11 15.32 0.15
C ASN A 56 3.37 15.12 1.48
N ILE A 57 3.69 14.05 2.22
CA ILE A 57 3.09 13.80 3.53
C ILE A 57 3.29 15.00 4.46
N ILE A 58 4.52 15.50 4.61
CA ILE A 58 4.83 16.65 5.46
C ILE A 58 4.12 17.90 4.96
N TYR A 59 4.22 18.20 3.66
CA TYR A 59 3.61 19.40 3.08
C TYR A 59 2.11 19.47 3.33
N TYR A 60 1.38 18.37 3.06
CA TYR A 60 -0.07 18.34 3.26
C TYR A 60 -0.47 18.20 4.74
N SER A 61 0.38 17.57 5.57
CA SER A 61 0.12 17.46 7.01
C SER A 61 0.29 18.79 7.75
N LEU A 62 1.27 19.60 7.37
CA LEU A 62 1.62 20.85 8.05
C LEU A 62 0.86 22.08 7.51
N ASN A 63 0.43 22.08 6.25
CA ASN A 63 -0.35 23.19 5.68
C ASN A 63 -1.84 23.10 6.08
N THR A 64 -2.12 23.48 7.32
CA THR A 64 -3.44 23.46 8.00
C THR A 64 -4.47 24.48 7.48
N GLY A 65 -4.13 25.30 6.47
CA GLY A 65 -5.02 26.35 5.94
C GLY A 65 -6.32 25.86 5.28
N ARG A 66 -6.43 24.56 4.95
CA ARG A 66 -7.65 23.94 4.40
C ARG A 66 -8.29 23.01 5.43
N LYS A 67 -9.20 23.58 6.24
CA LYS A 67 -9.81 23.03 7.47
C LYS A 67 -10.56 21.68 7.38
N VAL A 68 -10.59 20.96 6.25
CA VAL A 68 -11.39 19.71 6.14
C VAL A 68 -10.60 18.53 5.54
N GLY A 69 -9.40 18.73 5.02
CA GLY A 69 -8.70 17.70 4.23
C GLY A 69 -7.61 16.88 4.93
N ASN A 70 -7.21 17.22 6.16
CA ASN A 70 -5.93 16.73 6.70
C ASN A 70 -5.98 15.25 7.13
N TYR A 71 -7.04 14.85 7.86
CA TYR A 71 -7.22 13.46 8.30
C TYR A 71 -7.57 12.53 7.14
N GLU A 72 -8.42 12.99 6.22
CA GLU A 72 -8.77 12.22 5.03
C GLU A 72 -7.53 11.99 4.14
N TYR A 73 -6.72 13.03 3.95
CA TYR A 73 -5.45 12.92 3.22
C TYR A 73 -4.50 11.92 3.89
N LEU A 74 -4.27 12.04 5.20
CA LEU A 74 -3.43 11.11 5.96
C LEU A 74 -3.96 9.67 5.87
N PHE A 75 -5.28 9.49 5.97
CA PHE A 75 -5.87 8.18 5.85
C PHE A 75 -5.65 7.59 4.46
N GLN A 76 -5.96 8.33 3.40
CA GLN A 76 -5.89 7.87 2.01
C GLN A 76 -4.45 7.67 1.51
N ASN A 77 -3.51 8.50 1.94
CA ASN A 77 -2.13 8.51 1.43
C ASN A 77 -1.12 7.84 2.34
N VAL A 78 -1.44 7.63 3.63
CA VAL A 78 -0.53 6.99 4.60
C VAL A 78 -1.11 5.68 5.11
N ILE A 79 -2.21 5.76 5.85
CA ILE A 79 -2.78 4.62 6.59
C ILE A 79 -3.25 3.53 5.63
N PHE A 80 -3.92 3.92 4.55
CA PHE A 80 -4.49 3.01 3.56
C PHE A 80 -3.42 2.10 2.93
N TYR A 81 -2.28 2.67 2.53
CA TYR A 81 -1.18 1.89 1.95
C TYR A 81 -0.56 0.91 2.96
N ILE A 82 -0.45 1.30 4.23
CA ILE A 82 0.04 0.39 5.27
C ILE A 82 -0.93 -0.78 5.46
N ILE A 83 -2.22 -0.50 5.68
CA ILE A 83 -3.23 -1.53 5.96
C ILE A 83 -3.33 -2.51 4.80
N LEU A 84 -3.27 -2.00 3.58
CA LEU A 84 -3.41 -2.80 2.37
C LEU A 84 -2.34 -3.87 2.23
N TRP A 85 -1.09 -3.59 2.61
CA TRP A 85 0.01 -4.55 2.43
C TRP A 85 0.18 -5.51 3.62
N LEU A 86 -0.57 -5.31 4.71
CA LEU A 86 -0.59 -6.25 5.86
C LEU A 86 -0.89 -7.70 5.46
N PRO A 87 -1.92 -7.99 4.63
CA PRO A 87 -2.24 -9.37 4.28
C PRO A 87 -1.13 -10.07 3.49
N MET A 88 -0.43 -9.33 2.63
CA MET A 88 0.72 -9.87 1.89
C MET A 88 1.86 -10.22 2.85
N GLY A 89 2.06 -9.40 3.90
CA GLY A 89 2.96 -9.72 5.00
C GLY A 89 2.60 -11.03 5.70
N TYR A 90 1.30 -11.23 5.98
CA TYR A 90 0.79 -12.47 6.56
C TYR A 90 1.10 -13.69 5.68
N PHE A 91 0.80 -13.63 4.38
CA PHE A 91 1.01 -14.76 3.47
C PHE A 91 2.47 -15.20 3.39
N PHE A 92 3.40 -14.25 3.30
CA PHE A 92 4.83 -14.58 3.24
C PHE A 92 5.39 -15.07 4.57
N ALA A 93 4.83 -14.64 5.71
CA ALA A 93 5.22 -15.16 7.01
C ALA A 93 4.74 -16.60 7.21
N ASP A 94 3.50 -16.90 6.83
CA ASP A 94 2.90 -18.25 6.92
C ASP A 94 3.61 -19.24 5.97
N SER A 95 3.97 -18.80 4.76
CA SER A 95 4.75 -19.59 3.81
C SER A 95 6.23 -19.79 4.21
N LYS A 96 6.64 -19.30 5.39
CA LYS A 96 8.02 -19.33 5.91
C LYS A 96 9.05 -18.70 4.96
N ALA A 97 8.63 -17.76 4.11
CA ALA A 97 9.53 -17.09 3.17
C ALA A 97 10.53 -16.19 3.92
N ASN A 98 11.74 -16.03 3.35
CA ASN A 98 12.76 -15.18 3.92
C ASN A 98 12.36 -13.69 3.84
N PHE A 99 12.23 -13.03 5.00
CA PHE A 99 11.80 -11.64 5.09
C PHE A 99 12.51 -10.68 4.13
N LYS A 100 13.85 -10.75 4.01
CA LYS A 100 14.62 -9.82 3.17
C LYS A 100 14.30 -10.02 1.69
N LYS A 101 14.21 -11.28 1.24
CA LYS A 101 13.85 -11.60 -0.15
C LYS A 101 12.42 -11.17 -0.47
N SER A 102 11.49 -11.42 0.46
CA SER A 102 10.10 -11.02 0.32
C SER A 102 9.94 -9.50 0.30
N LEU A 103 10.64 -8.78 1.19
CA LEU A 103 10.61 -7.32 1.23
C LEU A 103 11.16 -6.71 -0.06
N LEU A 104 12.27 -7.25 -0.59
CA LEU A 104 12.81 -6.83 -1.87
C LEU A 104 11.82 -7.08 -3.01
N PHE A 105 11.15 -8.24 -3.01
CA PHE A 105 10.12 -8.55 -3.99
C PHE A 105 8.97 -7.53 -3.95
N ILE A 106 8.46 -7.19 -2.76
CA ILE A 106 7.40 -6.18 -2.60
C ILE A 106 7.88 -4.81 -3.06
N PHE A 107 9.09 -4.39 -2.68
CA PHE A 107 9.68 -3.14 -3.12
C PHE A 107 9.70 -3.04 -4.66
N LEU A 108 10.17 -4.09 -5.34
CA LEU A 108 10.23 -4.13 -6.80
C LEU A 108 8.83 -4.09 -7.44
N VAL A 109 7.90 -4.90 -6.94
CA VAL A 109 6.52 -4.95 -7.45
C VAL A 109 5.84 -3.59 -7.33
N VAL A 110 5.92 -2.94 -6.17
CA VAL A 110 5.30 -1.63 -5.94
C VAL A 110 5.98 -0.55 -6.77
N THR A 111 7.30 -0.62 -6.96
CA THR A 111 8.03 0.30 -7.84
C THR A 111 7.56 0.18 -9.29
N VAL A 112 7.40 -1.05 -9.80
CA VAL A 112 6.88 -1.29 -11.16
C VAL A 112 5.45 -0.78 -11.29
N ILE A 113 4.58 -1.03 -10.31
CA ILE A 113 3.21 -0.50 -10.30
C ILE A 113 3.25 1.03 -10.35
N SER A 114 4.01 1.70 -9.49
CA SER A 114 4.15 3.16 -9.48
C SER A 114 4.67 3.70 -10.81
N PHE A 115 5.60 3.01 -11.46
CA PHE A 115 6.10 3.39 -12.78
C PHE A 115 5.03 3.25 -13.87
N ILE A 116 4.30 2.13 -13.91
CA ILE A 116 3.21 1.90 -14.86
C ILE A 116 2.15 3.00 -14.76
N ARG A 117 1.83 3.47 -13.55
CA ARG A 117 0.87 4.58 -13.37
C ARG A 117 1.28 5.86 -14.09
N VAL A 118 2.57 6.19 -14.07
CA VAL A 118 3.10 7.37 -14.75
C VAL A 118 3.06 7.16 -16.26
N VAL A 119 3.49 5.98 -16.74
CA VAL A 119 3.45 5.63 -18.16
C VAL A 119 2.03 5.71 -18.72
N LEU A 120 1.03 5.29 -17.94
CA LEU A 120 -0.37 5.37 -18.34
C LEU A 120 -1.02 6.74 -18.11
N LEU A 121 -0.29 7.71 -17.53
CA LEU A 121 -0.78 9.04 -17.14
C LEU A 121 -1.96 9.01 -16.15
N ILE A 122 -2.08 7.92 -15.38
CA ILE A 122 -3.16 7.70 -14.40
C ILE A 122 -2.72 8.11 -12.99
N GLY A 123 -1.43 8.40 -12.77
CA GLY A 123 -0.96 8.86 -11.47
C GLY A 123 0.51 9.26 -11.42
N PHE A 124 1.05 9.26 -10.21
CA PHE A 124 2.39 9.76 -9.87
C PHE A 124 3.30 8.61 -9.44
N PHE A 125 4.59 8.72 -9.77
CA PHE A 125 5.62 7.90 -9.17
C PHE A 125 5.95 8.49 -7.79
N ASP A 126 5.46 7.86 -6.73
CA ASP A 126 5.58 8.39 -5.38
C ASP A 126 6.37 7.45 -4.48
N ILE A 127 7.56 7.90 -4.07
CA ILE A 127 8.45 7.12 -3.18
C ILE A 127 7.80 6.84 -1.82
N ASP A 128 6.90 7.71 -1.36
CA ASP A 128 6.20 7.54 -0.09
C ASP A 128 5.29 6.33 -0.14
N LYS A 129 4.57 6.15 -1.25
CA LYS A 129 3.68 5.00 -1.46
C LYS A 129 4.47 3.68 -1.50
N ILE A 130 5.66 3.68 -2.11
CA ILE A 130 6.56 2.51 -2.12
C ILE A 130 7.02 2.18 -0.69
N LEU A 131 7.48 3.19 0.06
CA LEU A 131 7.96 3.00 1.42
C LEU A 131 6.86 2.51 2.37
N LEU A 132 5.67 3.11 2.30
CA LEU A 132 4.52 2.73 3.14
C LEU A 132 4.04 1.31 2.83
N SER A 133 4.12 0.89 1.57
CA SER A 133 3.81 -0.48 1.17
C SER A 133 4.78 -1.49 1.81
N CYS A 134 6.07 -1.18 1.80
CA CYS A 134 7.10 -1.96 2.49
C CYS A 134 6.88 -2.01 4.01
N ILE A 135 6.46 -0.90 4.62
CA ILE A 135 6.12 -0.84 6.06
C ILE A 135 4.90 -1.72 6.35
N GLY A 136 3.82 -1.60 5.57
CA GLY A 136 2.62 -2.42 5.69
C GLY A 136 2.93 -3.91 5.57
N PHE A 137 3.69 -4.30 4.56
CA PHE A 137 4.16 -5.67 4.41
C PHE A 137 4.95 -6.15 5.65
N SER A 138 5.89 -5.33 6.12
CA SER A 138 6.74 -5.69 7.26
C SER A 138 5.93 -5.87 8.54
N LEU A 139 4.98 -4.98 8.82
CA LEU A 139 4.08 -5.09 9.96
C LEU A 139 3.28 -6.39 9.89
N GLY A 140 2.68 -6.70 8.74
CA GLY A 140 1.94 -7.94 8.55
C GLY A 140 2.81 -9.16 8.83
N TYR A 141 4.02 -9.20 8.25
CA TYR A 141 4.95 -10.31 8.41
C TYR A 141 5.34 -10.55 9.87
N TYR A 142 5.71 -9.49 10.61
CA TYR A 142 6.13 -9.62 12.01
C TYR A 142 4.98 -9.90 12.97
N ILE A 143 3.80 -9.32 12.75
CA ILE A 143 2.59 -9.63 13.53
C ILE A 143 2.28 -11.12 13.40
N THR A 144 2.29 -11.66 12.18
CA THR A 144 2.03 -13.07 11.92
C THR A 144 3.05 -13.97 12.59
N LYS A 145 4.36 -13.68 12.48
CA LYS A 145 5.38 -14.46 13.18
C LYS A 145 5.20 -14.48 14.70
N LYS A 146 4.85 -13.33 15.30
CA LYS A 146 4.56 -13.27 16.75
C LYS A 146 3.32 -14.09 17.11
N LEU A 147 2.26 -13.99 16.32
CA LEU A 147 1.03 -14.77 16.54
C LEU A 147 1.27 -16.28 16.43
N HIS A 148 2.01 -16.76 15.41
CA HIS A 148 2.38 -18.16 15.32
C HIS A 148 3.19 -18.62 16.55
N LYS A 149 4.14 -17.81 17.01
CA LYS A 149 4.91 -18.15 18.21
C LYS A 149 4.01 -18.28 19.45
N ILE A 150 3.07 -17.35 19.65
CA ILE A 150 2.16 -17.38 20.80
C ILE A 150 1.21 -18.58 20.74
N ILE A 151 0.62 -18.86 19.58
CA ILE A 151 -0.38 -19.92 19.42
C ILE A 151 0.26 -21.30 19.56
N TYR A 152 1.37 -21.55 18.87
CA TYR A 152 2.00 -22.88 18.86
C TYR A 152 2.81 -23.18 20.13
N ILE A 153 3.26 -22.17 20.89
CA ILE A 153 3.83 -22.41 22.23
C ILE A 153 2.72 -22.84 23.21
N LYS A 154 1.51 -22.30 23.05
CA LYS A 154 0.36 -22.61 23.92
C LYS A 154 -0.24 -24.00 23.72
N ASP A 155 0.06 -24.66 22.60
CA ASP A 155 -0.39 -26.03 22.30
C ASP A 155 0.59 -27.11 22.81
N VAL A 156 1.73 -26.73 23.42
CA VAL A 156 2.78 -27.65 23.88
C VAL A 156 2.91 -27.67 25.43
N GLU A 157 2.22 -26.78 26.13
CA GLU A 157 2.03 -26.82 27.59
C GLU A 157 0.68 -27.45 27.96
#